data_AF-A0A3D5I6K3-F1
#
_entry.id   AF-A0A3D5I6K3-F1
#
_cell.length_a   1.000
_cell.length_b   1.000
_cell.length_c   1.000
_cell.angle_alpha   90.00
_cell.angle_beta   90.00
_cell.angle_gamma   90.00
#
_symmetry.space_group_name_H-M   'P 1'
#
loop_
_entity.id
_entity.type
_entity.pdbx_description
1 polymer ?
#
loop_
_entity_poly.entity_id
_entity_poly.type
_entity_poly.pdbx_seq_one_letter_code
_entity_poly.pdbx_strand_id
1 'polypeptide(L)'
;PQGQKVIPVISKADACPPGQVFPEWMMLSAQSGQGMDSFDTMLAAALADFTPSGEAAMLTRERHRHAVTTAFDALERARDHSLATSPELMAEEFRHAALALGRITGRVDVEDLLDQIFSAFCIGK
;
A
#
# COMPACT_ATOMS: atom_id res chain seq x y z
N PRO A 1 -10.00 15.57 -2.87
CA PRO A 1 -8.94 14.54 -2.90
C PRO A 1 -8.40 14.37 -4.33
N GLN A 2 -7.39 15.15 -4.70
CA GLN A 2 -6.75 15.09 -6.02
C GLN A 2 -6.04 13.74 -6.20
N GLY A 3 -6.33 13.03 -7.30
CA GLY A 3 -5.65 11.79 -7.69
C GLY A 3 -6.47 10.49 -7.64
N GLN A 4 -7.75 10.51 -7.24
CA GLN A 4 -8.60 9.31 -7.32
C GLN A 4 -9.19 9.15 -8.71
N LYS A 5 -8.90 8.02 -9.36
CA LYS A 5 -9.56 7.58 -10.61
C LYS A 5 -10.97 7.11 -10.23
N VAL A 6 -12.00 7.86 -10.65
CA VAL A 6 -13.40 7.55 -10.35
C VAL A 6 -14.06 6.98 -11.61
N ILE A 7 -14.74 5.85 -11.46
CA ILE A 7 -15.52 5.21 -12.53
C ILE A 7 -17.01 5.32 -12.12
N PRO A 8 -17.81 6.18 -12.77
CA PRO A 8 -19.23 6.31 -12.46
C PRO A 8 -20.01 5.11 -13.02
N VAL A 9 -20.77 4.44 -12.14
CA VAL A 9 -21.50 3.22 -12.46
C VAL A 9 -22.94 3.32 -11.95
N ILE A 10 -23.89 2.93 -12.79
CA ILE A 10 -25.28 2.67 -12.42
C ILE A 10 -25.43 1.15 -12.23
N SER A 11 -25.58 0.75 -10.97
CA SER A 11 -25.93 -0.63 -10.63
C SER A 11 -27.41 -0.92 -10.89
N LYS A 12 -27.75 -2.21 -11.01
CA LYS A 12 -29.14 -2.70 -11.20
C LYS A 12 -29.78 -2.20 -12.50
N ALA A 13 -29.03 -2.20 -13.59
CA ALA A 13 -29.52 -1.80 -14.91
C ALA A 13 -30.75 -2.60 -15.37
N ASP A 14 -30.93 -3.82 -14.86
CA ASP A 14 -32.10 -4.68 -15.06
C ASP A 14 -33.41 -4.10 -14.49
N ALA A 15 -33.32 -3.22 -13.49
CA ALA A 15 -34.47 -2.53 -12.90
C ALA A 15 -34.73 -1.15 -13.53
N CYS A 16 -33.93 -0.76 -14.53
CA CYS A 16 -34.06 0.52 -15.21
C CYS A 16 -35.18 0.46 -16.26
N PRO A 17 -36.02 1.51 -16.41
CA PRO A 17 -37.01 1.58 -17.47
C PRO A 17 -36.40 1.31 -18.87
N PRO A 18 -37.06 0.50 -19.72
CA PRO A 18 -36.56 0.21 -21.06
C PRO A 18 -36.31 1.49 -21.86
N GLY A 19 -35.13 1.62 -22.47
CA GLY A 19 -34.75 2.77 -23.29
C GLY A 19 -34.13 3.94 -22.52
N GLN A 20 -34.02 3.85 -21.19
CA GLN A 20 -33.26 4.83 -20.42
C GLN A 20 -31.75 4.53 -20.53
N VAL A 21 -31.01 5.52 -21.04
CA VAL A 21 -29.56 5.44 -21.23
C VAL A 21 -28.89 6.63 -20.55
N PHE A 22 -27.75 6.39 -19.94
CA PHE A 22 -26.94 7.41 -19.27
C PHE A 22 -25.55 7.44 -19.92
N PRO A 23 -25.31 8.31 -20.91
CA PRO A 23 -24.09 8.26 -21.73
C PRO A 23 -22.79 8.44 -20.94
N GLU A 24 -22.85 9.19 -19.82
CA GLU A 24 -21.69 9.45 -18.95
C GLU A 24 -21.45 8.37 -17.90
N TRP A 25 -22.33 7.36 -17.80
CA TRP A 25 -22.30 6.35 -16.74
C TRP A 25 -22.33 4.95 -17.34
N MET A 26 -21.49 4.07 -16.83
CA MET A 26 -21.60 2.66 -17.18
C MET A 26 -22.79 2.03 -16.47
N MET A 27 -23.68 1.39 -17.22
CA MET A 27 -24.81 0.66 -16.66
C MET A 27 -24.46 -0.82 -16.53
N LEU A 28 -24.61 -1.38 -15.33
CA LEU A 28 -24.39 -2.80 -15.08
C LEU A 28 -25.45 -3.43 -14.18
N SER A 29 -25.59 -4.75 -14.29
CA SER A 29 -26.40 -5.57 -13.41
C SER A 29 -25.63 -6.81 -13.01
N ALA A 30 -25.39 -6.95 -11.71
CA ALA A 30 -24.84 -8.18 -11.15
C ALA A 30 -25.82 -9.36 -11.22
N GLN A 31 -27.13 -9.09 -11.35
CA GLN A 31 -28.15 -10.13 -11.42
C GLN A 31 -28.30 -10.72 -12.81
N SER A 32 -28.32 -9.87 -13.86
CA SER A 32 -28.44 -10.33 -15.25
C SER A 32 -27.09 -10.54 -15.94
N GLY A 33 -26.00 -10.04 -15.36
CA GLY A 33 -24.66 -10.02 -15.96
C GLY A 33 -24.47 -8.90 -16.99
N GLN A 34 -25.50 -8.08 -17.24
CA GLN A 34 -25.40 -6.95 -18.16
C GLN A 34 -24.26 -6.01 -17.76
N GLY A 35 -23.41 -5.63 -18.73
CA GLY A 35 -22.35 -4.64 -18.53
C GLY A 35 -21.15 -5.09 -17.70
N MET A 36 -21.14 -6.33 -17.20
CA MET A 36 -20.04 -6.85 -16.36
C MET A 36 -18.73 -7.04 -17.15
N ASP A 37 -18.77 -7.65 -18.34
CA ASP A 37 -17.56 -7.85 -19.16
C ASP A 37 -16.88 -6.53 -19.55
N SER A 38 -17.69 -5.51 -19.89
CA SER A 38 -17.20 -4.17 -20.18
C SER A 38 -16.64 -3.48 -18.94
N PHE A 39 -17.22 -3.75 -17.76
CA PHE A 39 -16.72 -3.22 -16.50
C PHE A 39 -15.38 -3.85 -16.13
N ASP A 40 -15.23 -5.17 -16.26
CA ASP A 40 -13.98 -5.88 -15.99
C ASP A 40 -12.84 -5.40 -16.89
N THR A 41 -13.13 -5.24 -18.19
CA THR A 41 -12.14 -4.71 -19.16
C THR A 41 -11.69 -3.30 -18.80
N MET A 42 -12.63 -2.43 -18.44
CA MET A 42 -12.33 -1.05 -18.06
C MET A 42 -11.57 -0.99 -16.73
N LEU A 43 -11.96 -1.81 -15.75
CA LEU A 43 -11.29 -1.90 -14.45
C LEU A 43 -9.86 -2.39 -14.62
N ALA A 44 -9.63 -3.42 -15.44
CA ALA A 44 -8.29 -3.91 -15.75
C ALA A 44 -7.41 -2.82 -16.40
N ALA A 45 -7.95 -2.08 -17.37
CA ALA A 45 -7.25 -0.94 -17.97
C ALA A 45 -7.01 0.19 -16.96
N ALA A 46 -7.94 0.42 -16.03
CA ALA A 46 -7.81 1.44 -15.00
C ALA A 46 -6.71 1.10 -14.00
N LEU A 47 -6.56 -0.19 -13.68
CA LEU A 47 -5.58 -0.75 -12.75
C LEU A 47 -4.19 -0.96 -13.38
N ALA A 48 -4.08 -1.00 -14.71
CA ALA A 48 -2.81 -1.18 -15.41
C ALA A 48 -1.75 -0.15 -14.97
N ASP A 49 -2.17 1.09 -14.70
CA ASP A 49 -1.30 2.18 -14.23
C ASP A 49 -0.79 1.96 -12.78
N PHE A 50 -1.48 1.13 -11.99
CA PHE A 50 -1.14 0.82 -10.59
C PHE A 50 -0.28 -0.43 -10.45
N THR A 51 -0.19 -1.24 -11.50
CA THR A 51 0.75 -2.36 -11.59
C THR A 51 2.10 -1.84 -12.08
N PRO A 52 3.15 -1.74 -11.23
CA PRO A 52 4.46 -1.32 -11.70
C PRO A 52 4.99 -2.31 -12.75
N SER A 53 5.46 -1.80 -13.89
CA SER A 53 6.15 -2.61 -14.88
C SER A 53 7.57 -2.91 -14.38
N GLY A 54 7.78 -4.07 -13.79
CA GLY A 54 9.13 -4.51 -13.46
C GLY A 54 9.19 -5.71 -12.51
N GLU A 55 10.27 -6.48 -12.62
CA GLU A 55 10.62 -7.60 -11.73
C GLU A 55 11.07 -7.14 -10.33
N ALA A 56 10.84 -5.87 -9.97
CA ALA A 56 11.13 -5.39 -8.63
C ALA A 56 10.16 -6.05 -7.65
N ALA A 57 10.70 -6.79 -6.68
CA ALA A 57 9.91 -7.43 -5.65
C ALA A 57 9.00 -6.40 -4.96
N MET A 58 7.69 -6.49 -5.22
CA MET A 58 6.74 -5.57 -4.63
C MET A 58 6.73 -5.79 -3.11
N LEU A 59 6.94 -4.72 -2.35
CA LEU A 59 6.76 -4.71 -0.90
C LEU A 59 5.25 -4.71 -0.59
N THR A 60 4.62 -5.88 -0.75
CA THR A 60 3.16 -6.05 -0.57
C THR A 60 2.73 -6.13 0.89
N ARG A 61 3.67 -6.32 1.82
CA ARG A 61 3.41 -6.42 3.26
C ARG A 61 3.67 -5.08 3.92
N GLU A 62 2.67 -4.56 4.63
CA GLU A 62 2.75 -3.30 5.39
C GLU A 62 3.97 -3.25 6.32
N ARG A 63 4.26 -4.34 7.02
CA ARG A 63 5.43 -4.44 7.91
C ARG A 63 6.78 -4.27 7.19
N HIS A 64 6.92 -4.78 5.97
CA HIS A 64 8.16 -4.64 5.21
C HIS A 64 8.27 -3.23 4.66
N ARG A 65 7.15 -2.64 4.22
CA ARG A 65 7.08 -1.23 3.82
C ARG A 65 7.53 -0.32 4.97
N HIS A 66 6.95 -0.53 6.16
CA HIS A 66 7.30 0.24 7.35
C HIS A 66 8.80 0.13 7.68
N ALA A 67 9.35 -1.08 7.70
CA ALA A 67 10.78 -1.31 7.94
C ALA A 67 11.69 -0.58 6.94
N VAL A 68 11.36 -0.60 5.64
CA VAL A 68 12.12 0.12 4.61
C VAL A 68 12.00 1.63 4.78
N THR A 69 10.80 2.15 5.08
CA THR A 69 10.59 3.58 5.33
C THR A 69 11.38 4.04 6.56
N THR A 70 11.33 3.30 7.67
CA THR A 70 12.12 3.62 8.87
C THR A 70 13.62 3.64 8.59
N ALA A 71 14.12 2.67 7.81
CA ALA A 71 15.52 2.65 7.42
C ALA A 71 15.90 3.85 6.54
N PHE A 72 15.05 4.19 5.57
CA PHE A 72 15.24 5.35 4.72
C PHE A 72 15.29 6.65 5.52
N ASP A 73 14.34 6.86 6.44
CA ASP A 73 14.30 8.06 7.26
C ASP A 73 15.53 8.20 8.17
N ALA A 74 16.04 7.08 8.70
CA ALA A 74 17.28 7.06 9.47
C ALA A 74 18.50 7.42 8.61
N LEU A 75 18.56 6.92 7.37
CA LEU A 75 19.63 7.28 6.44
C LEU A 75 19.57 8.77 6.07
N GLU A 76 18.39 9.34 5.87
CA GLU A 76 18.25 10.78 5.63
C GLU A 76 18.73 11.60 6.84
N ARG A 77 18.37 11.23 8.07
CA ARG A 77 18.93 11.88 9.27
C ARG A 77 20.45 11.70 9.39
N ALA A 78 20.99 10.55 9.02
CA ALA A 78 22.44 10.33 9.02
C ALA A 78 23.17 11.30 8.09
N ARG A 79 22.53 11.75 6.99
CA ARG A 79 23.09 12.74 6.07
C ARG A 79 23.19 14.14 6.67
N ASP A 80 22.39 14.43 7.69
CA ASP A 80 22.46 15.70 8.44
C ASP A 80 23.60 15.71 9.47
N HIS A 81 24.25 14.57 9.69
CA HIS A 81 25.41 14.43 10.56
C HIS A 81 26.72 14.44 9.78
N SER A 82 27.83 14.70 10.47
CA SER A 82 29.18 14.66 9.88
C SER A 82 30.11 13.78 10.69
N LEU A 83 30.92 12.97 10.01
CA LEU A 83 31.95 12.13 10.62
C LEU A 83 32.99 12.94 11.41
N ALA A 84 33.19 14.21 11.05
CA ALA A 84 34.18 15.07 11.72
C ALA A 84 33.66 15.69 13.02
N THR A 85 32.34 15.85 13.17
CA THR A 85 31.74 16.61 14.28
C THR A 85 30.80 15.80 15.15
N SER A 86 30.16 14.77 14.58
CA SER A 86 29.16 13.95 15.25
C SER A 86 29.16 12.50 14.72
N PRO A 87 30.33 11.81 14.74
CA PRO A 87 30.43 10.43 14.28
C PRO A 87 29.52 9.48 15.09
N GLU A 88 29.36 9.74 16.38
CA GLU A 88 28.51 8.94 17.28
C GLU A 88 27.04 8.95 16.85
N LEU A 89 26.51 10.14 16.48
CA LEU A 89 25.12 10.31 16.05
C LEU A 89 24.89 9.69 14.67
N MET A 90 25.86 9.85 13.75
CA MET A 90 25.80 9.21 12.44
C MET A 90 25.83 7.68 12.56
N ALA A 91 26.66 7.13 13.45
CA ALA A 91 26.72 5.70 13.72
C ALA A 91 25.40 5.17 14.31
N GLU A 92 24.75 5.94 15.17
CA GLU A 92 23.46 5.57 15.74
C GLU A 92 22.35 5.52 14.69
N GLU A 93 22.30 6.49 13.77
CA GLU A 93 21.34 6.45 12.66
C GLU A 93 21.60 5.27 11.71
N PHE A 94 22.87 4.90 11.46
CA PHE A 94 23.19 3.69 10.71
C PHE A 94 22.78 2.42 11.44
N ARG A 95 22.95 2.36 12.77
CA ARG A 95 22.48 1.25 13.61
C ARG A 95 20.96 1.11 13.50
N HIS A 96 20.23 2.22 13.58
CA HIS A 96 18.77 2.26 13.40
C HIS A 96 18.34 1.75 12.02
N ALA A 97 18.99 2.20 10.94
CA ALA A 97 18.71 1.71 9.60
C ALA A 97 18.96 0.20 9.46
N ALA A 98 20.07 -0.29 10.01
CA ALA A 98 20.44 -1.70 9.97
C ALA A 98 19.45 -2.59 10.74
N LEU A 99 18.98 -2.16 11.92
CA LEU A 99 17.96 -2.88 12.70
C LEU A 99 16.63 -2.94 11.97
N ALA A 100 16.16 -1.83 11.40
CA ALA A 100 14.92 -1.78 10.64
C ALA A 100 14.95 -2.76 9.45
N LEU A 101 16.06 -2.81 8.69
CA LEU A 101 16.24 -3.79 7.62
C LEU A 101 16.41 -5.23 8.15
N GLY A 102 17.05 -5.39 9.30
CA GLY A 102 17.20 -6.68 10.00
C GLY A 102 15.86 -7.38 10.21
N ARG A 103 14.82 -6.62 10.59
CA ARG A 103 13.45 -7.12 10.79
C ARG A 103 12.85 -7.76 9.53
N ILE A 104 13.22 -7.30 8.33
CA ILE A 104 12.76 -7.88 7.06
C ILE A 104 13.41 -9.26 6.84
N THR A 105 14.68 -9.40 7.23
CA THR A 105 15.47 -10.63 7.08
C THR A 105 15.29 -11.64 8.22
N GLY A 106 14.45 -11.34 9.22
CA GLY A 106 14.21 -12.19 10.39
C GLY A 106 15.25 -12.04 11.51
N ARG A 107 16.12 -11.03 11.45
CA ARG A 107 16.96 -10.60 12.57
C ARG A 107 16.16 -9.61 13.40
N VAL A 108 15.54 -10.09 14.46
CA VAL A 108 14.61 -9.34 15.30
C VAL A 108 15.14 -9.35 16.74
N ASP A 109 15.22 -8.19 17.37
CA ASP A 109 15.60 -8.05 18.78
C ASP A 109 14.44 -8.52 19.69
N VAL A 110 14.72 -8.93 20.93
CA VAL A 110 13.73 -9.52 21.85
C VAL A 110 12.56 -8.57 22.12
N GLU A 111 12.84 -7.27 22.14
CA GLU A 111 11.87 -6.20 22.43
C GLU A 111 10.79 -6.09 21.34
N ASP A 112 11.16 -6.26 20.07
CA ASP A 112 10.23 -6.22 18.94
C ASP A 112 9.25 -7.42 18.93
N LEU A 113 9.69 -8.55 19.47
CA LEU A 113 8.89 -9.76 19.60
C LEU A 113 7.77 -9.56 20.63
N LEU A 114 8.07 -8.84 21.71
CA LEU A 114 7.09 -8.53 22.76
C LEU A 114 6.03 -7.54 22.25
N ASP A 115 6.43 -6.47 21.58
CA ASP A 115 5.48 -5.48 21.04
C ASP A 115 4.52 -6.10 20.01
N GLN A 116 5.01 -7.01 19.16
CA GLN A 116 4.16 -7.70 18.18
C GLN A 116 3.21 -8.73 18.82
N ILE A 117 3.64 -9.40 19.89
CA ILE A 117 2.77 -10.30 20.67
C ILE A 117 1.63 -9.46 21.26
N PHE A 118 1.91 -8.32 21.87
CA PHE A 118 0.89 -7.54 22.58
C PHE A 118 0.08 -6.59 21.69
N SER A 119 0.54 -6.22 20.50
CA SER A 119 -0.21 -5.34 19.59
C SER A 119 -1.38 -6.03 18.87
N ALA A 120 -1.39 -7.37 18.83
CA ALA A 120 -2.45 -8.15 18.18
C ALA A 120 -3.54 -8.64 19.15
N PHE A 121 -3.36 -8.47 20.47
CA PHE A 121 -4.40 -8.78 21.44
C PHE A 121 -5.24 -7.54 21.71
N CYS A 122 -6.52 -7.61 21.36
CA CYS A 122 -7.52 -6.74 21.97
C CYS A 122 -7.44 -6.94 23.50
N ILE A 123 -7.29 -5.86 24.27
CA ILE A 123 -7.54 -5.92 25.71
C ILE A 123 -9.00 -6.31 25.88
N GLY A 124 -9.24 -7.58 26.20
CA GLY A 124 -10.56 -8.17 26.35
C GLY A 124 -11.29 -8.39 25.03
N LYS A 125 -10.92 -9.45 24.30
CA LYS A 125 -11.83 -10.32 23.52
C LYS A 125 -11.10 -11.58 23.07
#